data_AF-A0A845YNX3-F1
#
_entry.id   AF-A0A845YNX3-F1
#
_cell.length_a   1.000
_cell.length_b   1.000
_cell.length_c   1.000
_cell.angle_alpha   90.00
_cell.angle_beta   90.00
_cell.angle_gamma   90.00
#
_symmetry.space_group_name_H-M   'P 1'
#
loop_
_entity.id
_entity.type
_entity.pdbx_description
1 polymer ?
#
loop_
_entity_poly.entity_id
_entity_poly.type
_entity_poly.pdbx_seq_one_letter_code
_entity_poly.pdbx_strand_id
1 'polypeptide(L)'
;MDNNTNELIDQVLKRMKESNPYKRQARIIRLLREIEGLDQRQLGQLLGVDHSTISRYERVGCNDFKVLCRLSEVFGSSLDVFKV
;
A
#
# COMPACT_ATOMS: atom_id res chain seq x y z
N MET A 1 -3.43 1.68 13.70
CA MET A 1 -2.33 2.66 13.66
C MET A 1 -2.83 4.02 14.11
N ASP A 2 -1.95 4.89 14.62
CA ASP A 2 -2.31 6.22 15.14
C ASP A 2 -2.28 7.29 14.04
N ASN A 3 -2.86 8.47 14.32
CA ASN A 3 -2.95 9.60 13.38
C ASN A 3 -1.58 10.04 12.82
N ASN A 4 -0.50 9.78 13.54
CA ASN A 4 0.87 10.14 13.17
C ASN A 4 1.36 9.40 11.92
N THR A 5 0.96 8.14 11.73
CA THR A 5 1.39 7.31 10.58
C THR A 5 0.78 7.81 9.27
N ASN A 6 -0.51 8.17 9.27
CA ASN A 6 -1.17 8.74 8.09
C ASN A 6 -0.57 10.09 7.69
N GLU A 7 -0.27 10.92 8.69
CA GLU A 7 0.37 12.22 8.47
C GLU A 7 1.77 12.08 7.84
N LEU A 8 2.56 11.11 8.31
CA LEU A 8 3.88 10.80 7.74
C LEU A 8 3.78 10.32 6.29
N ILE A 9 2.84 9.42 5.98
CA ILE A 9 2.59 8.94 4.62
C ILE A 9 2.25 10.12 3.71
N ASP A 10 1.33 10.99 4.12
CA ASP A 10 0.93 12.14 3.34
C ASP A 10 2.08 13.16 3.15
N GLN A 11 2.92 13.38 4.18
CA GLN A 11 4.11 14.22 4.06
C GLN A 11 5.13 13.65 3.05
N VAL A 12 5.36 12.32 3.07
CA VAL A 12 6.26 11.64 2.13
C VAL A 12 5.71 11.73 0.70
N LEU A 13 4.43 11.44 0.50
CA LEU A 13 3.80 11.47 -0.83
C LEU A 13 3.76 12.89 -1.41
N LYS A 14 3.48 13.90 -0.58
CA LYS A 14 3.48 15.31 -1.00
C LYS A 14 4.86 15.76 -1.48
N ARG A 15 5.94 15.33 -0.80
CA ARG A 15 7.32 15.59 -1.23
C ARG A 15 7.69 14.90 -2.54
N MET A 16 7.10 13.74 -2.82
CA MET A 16 7.35 12.96 -4.03
C MET A 16 6.71 13.55 -5.31
N LYS A 17 5.90 14.62 -5.23
CA LYS A 17 5.24 15.31 -6.37
C LYS A 17 4.45 14.37 -7.32
N GLU A 18 3.95 13.23 -6.84
CA GLU A 18 3.26 12.25 -7.70
C GLU A 18 1.78 12.59 -7.82
N SER A 19 1.36 13.08 -9.00
CA SER A 19 -0.03 13.41 -9.29
C SER A 19 -0.84 12.24 -9.84
N ASN A 20 -0.20 11.14 -10.26
CA ASN A 20 -0.92 9.95 -10.72
C ASN A 20 -1.39 9.13 -9.51
N PRO A 21 -2.71 8.99 -9.32
CA PRO A 21 -3.25 8.36 -8.11
C PRO A 21 -2.93 6.85 -8.04
N TYR A 22 -2.77 6.17 -9.18
CA TYR A 22 -2.35 4.76 -9.22
C TYR A 22 -0.88 4.60 -8.79
N LYS A 23 -0.02 5.54 -9.20
CA LYS A 23 1.38 5.55 -8.71
C LYS A 23 1.46 5.91 -7.24
N ARG A 24 0.60 6.80 -6.74
CA ARG A 24 0.48 7.10 -5.31
C ARG A 24 0.11 5.82 -4.54
N GLN A 25 -0.95 5.13 -4.96
CA GLN A 25 -1.39 3.88 -4.34
C GLN A 25 -0.29 2.81 -4.35
N ALA A 26 0.38 2.61 -5.49
CA ALA A 26 1.49 1.66 -5.62
C ALA A 26 2.64 1.94 -4.65
N ARG A 27 3.02 3.22 -4.48
CA ARG A 27 4.04 3.67 -3.54
C ARG A 27 3.66 3.44 -2.09
N ILE A 28 2.39 3.69 -1.74
CA ILE A 28 1.87 3.44 -0.40
C ILE A 28 1.98 1.96 -0.04
N ILE A 29 1.53 1.07 -0.93
CA ILE A 29 1.59 -0.38 -0.70
C ILE A 29 3.03 -0.80 -0.40
N ARG A 30 3.98 -0.32 -1.21
CA ARG A 30 5.40 -0.60 -1.02
C ARG A 30 5.94 -0.03 0.30
N LEU A 31 5.62 1.22 0.62
CA LEU A 31 6.09 1.90 1.82
C LEU A 31 5.60 1.20 3.09
N LEU A 32 4.31 0.86 3.15
CA LEU A 32 3.74 0.14 4.29
C LEU A 32 4.36 -1.26 4.44
N ARG A 33 4.55 -1.97 3.33
CA ARG A 33 5.26 -3.26 3.35
C ARG A 33 6.66 -3.14 3.94
N GLU A 34 7.43 -2.13 3.50
CA GLU A 34 8.80 -1.91 3.95
C GLU A 34 8.87 -1.46 5.42
N ILE A 35 7.91 -0.63 5.89
CA ILE A 35 7.79 -0.22 7.30
C ILE A 35 7.53 -1.42 8.21
N GLU A 36 6.67 -2.35 7.80
CA GLU A 36 6.39 -3.59 8.53
C GLU A 36 7.51 -4.64 8.38
N GLY A 37 8.59 -4.33 7.65
CA GLY A 37 9.73 -5.23 7.47
C GLY A 37 9.43 -6.49 6.63
N LEU A 38 8.37 -6.44 5.82
CA LEU A 38 7.92 -7.58 5.01
C LEU A 38 8.61 -7.59 3.65
N ASP A 39 8.96 -8.78 3.15
CA ASP A 39 9.22 -8.97 1.72
C ASP A 39 7.92 -9.15 0.92
N GLN A 40 8.02 -9.14 -0.41
CA GLN A 40 6.84 -9.27 -1.29
C GLN A 40 6.17 -10.65 -1.18
N ARG A 41 6.90 -11.70 -0.80
CA ARG A 41 6.34 -13.06 -0.63
C ARG A 41 5.50 -13.13 0.64
N GLN A 42 6.01 -12.55 1.73
CA GLN A 42 5.31 -12.48 3.01
C GLN A 42 4.03 -11.65 2.91
N LEU A 43 4.08 -10.49 2.24
CA LEU A 43 2.86 -9.72 1.98
C LEU A 43 1.88 -10.51 1.09
N GLY A 44 2.39 -11.19 0.06
CA GLY A 44 1.58 -12.08 -0.77
C GLY A 44 0.84 -13.13 0.04
N GLN A 45 1.52 -13.81 0.97
CA GLN A 45 0.91 -14.80 1.86
C GLN A 45 -0.19 -14.20 2.75
N LEU A 46 0.01 -13.00 3.30
CA LEU A 46 -0.99 -12.30 4.13
C LEU A 46 -2.24 -11.90 3.34
N LEU A 47 -2.06 -11.56 2.06
CA LEU A 47 -3.13 -11.19 1.14
C LEU A 47 -3.74 -12.38 0.38
N GLY A 48 -3.15 -13.57 0.48
CA GLY A 48 -3.59 -14.76 -0.27
C GLY A 48 -3.28 -14.69 -1.78
N VAL A 49 -2.22 -14.00 -2.19
CA VAL A 49 -1.79 -13.85 -3.59
C VAL A 49 -0.30 -14.17 -3.76
N ASP A 50 0.14 -14.43 -4.99
CA ASP A 50 1.57 -14.65 -5.27
C ASP A 50 2.39 -13.35 -5.20
N HIS A 51 3.68 -13.47 -4.88
CA HIS A 51 4.62 -12.35 -4.82
C HIS A 51 4.70 -11.53 -6.12
N SER A 52 4.53 -12.16 -7.29
CA SER A 52 4.48 -11.47 -8.59
C SER A 52 3.28 -10.52 -8.68
N THR A 53 2.19 -10.85 -7.98
CA THR A 53 1.01 -9.99 -7.87
C THR A 53 1.31 -8.77 -7.02
N ILE A 54 2.05 -8.93 -5.91
CA ILE A 54 2.53 -7.81 -5.09
C ILE A 54 3.45 -6.89 -5.90
N SER A 55 4.41 -7.47 -6.62
CA SER A 55 5.30 -6.72 -7.52
C SER A 55 4.53 -5.91 -8.57
N ARG A 56 3.43 -6.46 -9.11
CA ARG A 56 2.52 -5.71 -10.00
C ARG A 56 1.84 -4.56 -9.25
N TYR A 57 1.27 -4.80 -8.07
CA TYR A 57 0.60 -3.75 -7.29
C TYR A 57 1.54 -2.59 -6.94
N GLU A 58 2.79 -2.86 -6.58
CA GLU A 58 3.80 -1.85 -6.26
C GLU A 58 4.32 -1.06 -7.47
N ARG A 59 3.97 -1.49 -8.68
CA ARG A 59 4.37 -0.84 -9.93
C ARG A 59 3.24 -0.06 -10.60
N VAL A 60 2.04 -0.62 -10.62
CA VAL A 60 0.90 -0.05 -11.37
C VAL A 60 -0.37 0.17 -10.53
N GLY A 61 -0.35 -0.19 -9.24
CA GLY A 61 -1.51 -0.12 -8.36
C GLY A 61 -2.37 -1.39 -8.39
N CYS A 62 -3.38 -1.40 -7.52
CA CYS A 62 -4.36 -2.45 -7.33
C CYS A 62 -5.77 -1.88 -7.50
N ASN A 63 -6.56 -2.49 -8.38
CA ASN A 63 -7.97 -2.17 -8.59
C ASN A 63 -8.92 -3.22 -7.99
N ASP A 64 -8.40 -4.25 -7.31
CA ASP A 64 -9.21 -5.26 -6.65
C ASP A 64 -9.61 -4.78 -5.26
N PHE A 65 -10.89 -4.43 -5.10
CA PHE A 65 -11.45 -3.94 -3.85
C PHE A 65 -11.23 -4.90 -2.67
N LYS A 66 -11.29 -6.22 -2.89
CA LYS A 66 -11.08 -7.19 -1.80
C LYS A 66 -9.65 -7.15 -1.29
N VAL A 67 -8.70 -7.00 -2.21
CA VAL A 67 -7.28 -6.86 -1.85
C VAL A 67 -7.04 -5.53 -1.12
N LEU A 68 -7.70 -4.44 -1.53
CA LEU A 68 -7.60 -3.15 -0.84
C LEU A 68 -8.16 -3.22 0.59
N CYS A 69 -9.29 -3.90 0.80
CA CYS A 69 -9.79 -4.18 2.15
C CYS A 69 -8.77 -5.00 2.96
N ARG A 70 -8.20 -6.04 2.36
CA ARG A 70 -7.23 -6.88 3.07
C ARG A 70 -5.93 -6.14 3.41
N LEU A 71 -5.47 -5.25 2.53
CA LEU A 71 -4.35 -4.34 2.80
C LEU A 71 -4.66 -3.42 3.99
N SER A 72 -5.87 -2.87 4.05
CA SER A 72 -6.29 -2.03 5.18
C SER A 72 -6.34 -2.78 6.51
N GLU A 73 -6.73 -4.06 6.48
CA GLU A 73 -6.71 -4.95 7.66
C GLU A 73 -5.27 -5.30 8.08
N VAL A 74 -4.44 -5.76 7.13
CA VAL A 74 -3.05 -6.16 7.39
C VAL A 74 -2.25 -5.01 7.96
N PHE A 75 -2.46 -3.80 7.44
CA PHE A 75 -1.74 -2.60 7.88
C PHE A 75 -2.54 -1.75 8.87
N GLY A 76 -3.66 -2.22 9.42
CA GLY A 76 -4.45 -1.47 10.40
C GLY A 76 -4.68 0.02 10.06
N SER A 77 -4.96 0.31 8.78
CA SER A 77 -5.08 1.66 8.20
C SER A 77 -6.45 1.88 7.57
N SER A 78 -6.81 3.14 7.25
CA SER A 78 -8.06 3.42 6.53
C SER A 78 -7.97 2.97 5.08
N LEU A 79 -9.06 2.42 4.53
CA LEU A 79 -9.18 2.10 3.11
C LEU A 79 -8.94 3.32 2.20
N ASP A 80 -9.24 4.53 2.69
CA ASP A 80 -9.03 5.78 1.97
C ASP A 80 -7.57 6.02 1.58
N VAL A 81 -6.63 5.47 2.36
CA VAL A 81 -5.20 5.57 2.09
C VAL A 81 -4.87 4.97 0.71
N PHE A 82 -5.57 3.90 0.32
CA PHE A 82 -5.37 3.20 -0.95
C PHE A 82 -6.33 3.63 -2.07
N LYS A 83 -7.23 4.59 -1.86
CA LYS A 83 -8.14 5.02 -2.93
C LYS A 83 -7.37 5.75 -4.03
N VAL A 84 -7.80 5.50 -5.27
CA VAL A 84 -7.29 6.10 -6.50
C VAL A 84 -8.28 7.16 -6.97
#